data_AF-A0A7Y4C6B8-F1
#
_entry.id   AF-A0A7Y4C6B8-F1
#
_cell.length_a   1.000
_cell.length_b   1.000
_cell.length_c   1.000
_cell.angle_alpha   90.00
_cell.angle_beta   90.00
_cell.angle_gamma   90.00
#
_symmetry.space_group_name_H-M   'P 1'
#
loop_
_entity.id
_entity.type
_entity.pdbx_description
1 polymer ?
#
loop_
_entity_poly.entity_id
_entity_poly.type
_entity_poly.pdbx_seq_one_letter_code
_entity_poly.pdbx_strand_id
1 'polypeptide(L)'
;MNFLELSQRLHREMRDSGTGMTSVENQRGRYLEMVEAVQEAWTGLQGSKAWDTTFYGNKPDITPVTQYSQYDPQILTKSLDVPYLPEQYQLVIVWKAMIGPAIRMNAPELLQKAQLKHDELMMQLCNRYIGVGFGAQLKPGIESIPK
;
A
#
# COMPACT_ATOMS: atom_id res chain seq x y z
N MET A 1 -8.76 2.15 -5.11
CA MET A 1 -9.03 3.07 -3.99
C MET A 1 -8.05 4.25 -3.97
N ASN A 2 -8.57 5.48 -3.86
CA ASN A 2 -7.79 6.70 -3.60
C ASN A 2 -7.54 6.92 -2.09
N PHE A 3 -6.79 7.96 -1.74
CA PHE A 3 -6.40 8.25 -0.35
C PHE A 3 -7.60 8.49 0.58
N LEU A 4 -8.64 9.16 0.09
CA LEU A 4 -9.88 9.35 0.84
C LEU A 4 -10.59 8.01 1.09
N GLU A 5 -10.72 7.18 0.06
CA GLU A 5 -11.38 5.87 0.16
C GLU A 5 -10.64 4.91 1.11
N LEU A 6 -9.30 4.94 1.11
CA LEU A 6 -8.47 4.19 2.06
C LEU A 6 -8.71 4.64 3.50
N SER A 7 -8.74 5.96 3.73
CA SER A 7 -8.99 6.55 5.05
C SER A 7 -10.40 6.24 5.54
N GLN A 8 -11.40 6.37 4.68
CA GLN A 8 -12.77 5.96 4.98
C GLN A 8 -12.88 4.46 5.25
N ARG A 9 -12.11 3.63 4.52
CA ARG A 9 -12.09 2.18 4.77
C ARG A 9 -11.53 1.86 6.14
N LEU A 10 -10.42 2.47 6.53
CA LEU A 10 -9.84 2.34 7.88
C LEU A 10 -10.87 2.71 8.96
N HIS A 11 -11.52 3.86 8.80
CA HIS A 11 -12.55 4.32 9.74
C HIS A 11 -13.69 3.29 9.91
N ARG A 12 -14.19 2.71 8.81
CA ARG A 12 -15.21 1.66 8.83
C ARG A 12 -14.72 0.38 9.53
N GLU A 13 -13.48 -0.03 9.29
CA GLU A 13 -12.91 -1.24 9.91
C GLU A 13 -12.73 -1.09 11.42
N MET A 14 -12.46 0.12 11.89
CA MET A 14 -12.38 0.46 13.31
C MET A 14 -13.75 0.59 13.98
N ARG A 15 -14.86 0.39 13.23
CA ARG A 15 -16.26 0.49 13.71
C ARG A 15 -16.57 1.80 14.43
N ASP A 16 -15.90 2.86 14.05
CA ASP A 16 -16.10 4.15 14.67
C ASP A 16 -17.43 4.76 14.19
N SER A 17 -18.20 5.34 15.11
CA SER A 17 -19.49 5.96 14.82
C SER A 17 -19.29 7.40 14.37
N GLY A 18 -19.74 7.77 13.17
CA GLY A 18 -19.67 9.14 12.69
C GLY A 18 -20.12 9.33 11.25
N THR A 19 -20.27 10.59 10.83
CA THR A 19 -20.43 10.98 9.43
C THR A 19 -19.07 10.76 8.75
N GLY A 20 -18.94 9.75 7.89
CA GLY A 20 -17.64 9.38 7.30
C GLY A 20 -16.91 10.57 6.65
N MET A 21 -15.57 10.53 6.65
CA MET A 21 -14.72 11.58 6.07
C MET A 21 -15.10 11.89 4.62
N THR A 22 -15.25 13.15 4.26
CA THR A 22 -15.49 13.60 2.87
C THR A 22 -14.24 14.18 2.21
N SER A 23 -13.18 14.39 2.98
CA SER A 23 -11.87 14.92 2.55
C SER A 23 -10.80 14.42 3.53
N VAL A 24 -9.56 14.30 3.06
CA VAL A 24 -8.36 14.00 3.88
C VAL A 24 -7.61 15.26 4.29
N GLU A 25 -7.96 16.39 3.67
CA GLU A 25 -7.37 17.69 3.91
C GLU A 25 -7.98 18.35 5.16
N ASN A 26 -7.16 19.09 5.93
CA ASN A 26 -7.57 19.86 7.11
C ASN A 26 -8.35 19.06 8.18
N GLN A 27 -8.11 17.75 8.27
CA GLN A 27 -8.71 16.92 9.32
C GLN A 27 -8.16 17.28 10.71
N ARG A 28 -8.94 16.97 11.75
CA ARG A 28 -8.58 17.21 13.15
C ARG A 28 -8.96 16.00 14.00
N GLY A 29 -8.30 15.87 15.16
CA GLY A 29 -8.57 14.80 16.12
C GLY A 29 -8.46 13.42 15.49
N ARG A 30 -9.46 12.56 15.74
CA ARG A 30 -9.42 11.15 15.32
C ARG A 30 -9.39 10.95 13.80
N TYR A 31 -9.99 11.84 13.01
CA TYR A 31 -9.90 11.77 11.55
C TYR A 31 -8.50 12.09 11.04
N LEU A 32 -7.82 13.05 11.65
CA LEU A 32 -6.42 13.35 11.32
C LEU A 32 -5.53 12.14 11.61
N GLU A 33 -5.70 11.52 12.78
CA GLU A 33 -4.94 10.32 13.14
C GLU A 33 -5.13 9.16 12.14
N MET A 34 -6.34 9.00 11.58
CA MET A 34 -6.61 7.97 10.57
C MET A 34 -5.95 8.29 9.23
N VAL A 35 -6.03 9.55 8.80
CA VAL A 35 -5.38 10.03 7.56
C VAL A 35 -3.87 9.86 7.65
N GLU A 36 -3.27 10.28 8.77
CA GLU A 36 -1.84 10.14 9.03
C GLU A 36 -1.42 8.67 9.09
N ALA A 37 -2.21 7.80 9.74
CA ALA A 37 -1.92 6.37 9.79
C ALA A 37 -1.90 5.72 8.40
N VAL A 38 -2.79 6.13 7.49
CA VAL A 38 -2.80 5.62 6.10
C VAL A 38 -1.60 6.14 5.32
N GLN A 39 -1.26 7.42 5.46
CA GLN A 39 -0.09 8.01 4.82
C GLN A 39 1.21 7.35 5.29
N GLU A 40 1.37 7.16 6.60
CA GLU A 40 2.51 6.49 7.23
C GLU A 40 2.60 5.03 6.79
N ALA A 41 1.48 4.30 6.79
CA ALA A 41 1.44 2.91 6.36
C ALA A 41 1.88 2.75 4.90
N TRP A 42 1.43 3.64 4.01
CA TRP A 42 1.82 3.59 2.60
C TRP A 42 3.30 3.92 2.40
N THR A 43 3.78 4.99 3.05
CA THR A 43 5.19 5.38 2.96
C THR A 43 6.09 4.29 3.54
N GLY A 44 5.72 3.74 4.70
CA GLY A 44 6.42 2.64 5.35
C GLY A 44 6.44 1.36 4.52
N LEU A 45 5.35 1.02 3.82
CA LEU A 45 5.30 -0.15 2.95
C LEU A 45 6.35 -0.08 1.84
N GLN A 46 6.48 1.08 1.19
CA GLN A 46 7.43 1.31 0.09
C GLN A 46 8.89 1.13 0.54
N GLY A 47 9.21 1.50 1.78
CA GLY A 47 10.54 1.31 2.37
C GLY A 47 10.73 0.01 3.16
N SER A 48 9.68 -0.82 3.31
CA SER A 48 9.70 -1.95 4.26
C SER A 48 10.58 -3.13 3.85
N LYS A 49 10.86 -3.26 2.55
CA LYS A 49 11.64 -4.36 1.94
C LYS A 49 12.45 -3.82 0.77
N ALA A 50 13.46 -4.58 0.37
CA ALA A 50 14.14 -4.40 -0.90
C ALA A 50 13.26 -4.92 -2.04
N TRP A 51 12.22 -4.16 -2.38
CA TRP A 51 11.30 -4.51 -3.47
C TRP A 51 12.01 -4.53 -4.82
N ASP A 52 11.55 -5.42 -5.71
CA ASP A 52 11.93 -5.40 -7.12
C ASP A 52 11.50 -4.07 -7.78
N THR A 53 12.23 -3.64 -8.81
CA THR A 53 11.88 -2.48 -9.64
C THR A 53 10.43 -2.49 -10.16
N THR A 54 9.85 -3.67 -10.37
CA THR A 54 8.46 -3.88 -10.82
C THR A 54 7.40 -3.53 -9.76
N PHE A 55 7.80 -3.38 -8.50
CA PHE A 55 6.91 -2.87 -7.44
C PHE A 55 6.61 -1.39 -7.64
N TYR A 56 7.62 -0.60 -7.99
CA TYR A 56 7.51 0.85 -8.02
C TYR A 56 6.78 1.34 -9.27
N GLY A 57 5.76 2.16 -9.07
CA GLY A 57 5.00 2.78 -10.15
C GLY A 57 5.73 3.93 -10.84
N ASN A 58 5.18 4.36 -11.98
CA ASN A 58 5.64 5.56 -12.67
C ASN A 58 5.10 6.82 -11.99
N LYS A 59 5.88 7.91 -12.04
CA LYS A 59 5.46 9.24 -11.64
C LYS A 59 4.73 9.91 -12.80
N PRO A 60 3.42 10.19 -12.67
CA PRO A 60 2.63 10.68 -13.79
C PRO A 60 2.99 12.10 -14.22
N ASP A 61 3.46 12.93 -13.29
CA ASP A 61 3.59 14.38 -13.49
C ASP A 61 5.02 14.84 -13.88
N ILE A 62 5.93 13.91 -14.20
CA ILE A 62 7.33 14.22 -14.51
C ILE A 62 7.67 13.78 -15.94
N THR A 63 8.34 14.66 -16.69
CA THR A 63 8.85 14.39 -18.06
C THR A 63 10.38 14.58 -18.08
N PRO A 64 11.18 13.58 -18.50
CA PRO A 64 10.78 12.24 -18.93
C PRO A 64 10.15 11.43 -17.78
N VAL A 65 9.33 10.42 -18.12
CA VAL A 65 8.66 9.58 -17.12
C VAL A 65 9.71 8.85 -16.27
N THR A 66 9.72 9.15 -14.98
CA THR A 66 10.56 8.50 -13.98
C THR A 66 9.72 7.59 -13.07
N GLN A 67 10.34 6.60 -12.42
CA GLN A 67 9.67 5.74 -11.43
C GLN A 67 9.88 6.22 -10.00
N TYR A 68 8.97 5.83 -9.10
CA TYR A 68 9.22 5.92 -7.65
C TYR A 68 10.35 4.97 -7.24
N SER A 69 10.90 5.16 -6.04
CA SER A 69 11.92 4.28 -5.49
C SER A 69 11.87 4.26 -3.96
N GLN A 70 12.68 3.39 -3.33
CA GLN A 70 12.84 3.37 -1.88
C GLN A 70 13.31 4.70 -1.28
N TYR A 71 14.04 5.52 -2.05
CA TYR A 71 14.57 6.82 -1.60
C TYR A 71 13.69 7.99 -2.02
N ASP A 72 12.68 7.71 -2.84
CA ASP A 72 11.78 8.70 -3.42
C ASP A 72 10.37 8.09 -3.50
N PRO A 73 9.75 7.87 -2.33
CA PRO A 73 8.46 7.20 -2.23
C PRO A 73 7.32 8.13 -2.67
N GLN A 74 6.23 7.53 -3.13
CA GLN A 74 4.98 8.26 -3.34
C GLN A 74 4.39 8.68 -2.00
N ILE A 75 4.18 9.99 -1.82
CA ILE A 75 3.49 10.56 -0.66
C ILE A 75 2.06 10.91 -1.07
N LEU A 76 1.07 10.37 -0.36
CA LEU A 76 -0.34 10.72 -0.56
C LEU A 76 -0.66 11.98 0.24
N THR A 77 -1.22 13.00 -0.40
CA THR A 77 -1.49 14.31 0.20
C THR A 77 -2.91 14.80 -0.07
N LYS A 78 -3.45 14.52 -1.26
CA LYS A 78 -4.79 14.95 -1.69
C LYS A 78 -5.75 13.79 -1.65
N SER A 79 -7.04 14.09 -1.46
CA SER A 79 -8.10 13.06 -1.41
C SER A 79 -8.11 12.12 -2.61
N LEU A 80 -7.78 12.65 -3.80
CA LEU A 80 -7.79 11.90 -5.06
C LEU A 80 -6.47 11.19 -5.38
N ASP A 81 -5.43 11.32 -4.54
CA ASP A 81 -4.17 10.63 -4.78
C ASP A 81 -4.40 9.11 -4.73
N VAL A 82 -3.94 8.40 -5.74
CA VAL A 82 -4.09 6.94 -5.85
C VAL A 82 -2.73 6.30 -5.61
N PRO A 83 -2.59 5.36 -4.65
CA PRO A 83 -1.37 4.57 -4.54
C PRO A 83 -1.12 3.82 -5.85
N TYR A 84 0.11 3.83 -6.35
CA TYR A 84 0.46 3.08 -7.56
C TYR A 84 0.28 1.56 -7.41
N LEU A 85 0.08 1.08 -6.19
CA LEU A 85 -0.16 -0.32 -5.89
C LEU A 85 -1.47 -0.82 -6.53
N PRO A 86 -1.50 -1.99 -7.21
CA PRO A 86 -2.73 -2.53 -7.78
C PRO A 86 -3.83 -2.70 -6.74
N GLU A 87 -5.08 -2.47 -7.17
CA GLU A 87 -6.25 -2.41 -6.27
C GLU A 87 -6.40 -3.65 -5.36
N GLN A 88 -6.14 -4.85 -5.90
CA GLN A 88 -6.19 -6.11 -5.15
C GLN A 88 -5.25 -6.15 -3.93
N TYR A 89 -4.19 -5.35 -3.91
CA TYR A 89 -3.23 -5.27 -2.81
C TYR A 89 -3.37 -4.01 -1.96
N GLN A 90 -4.12 -3.00 -2.39
CA GLN A 90 -4.23 -1.72 -1.68
C GLN A 90 -4.75 -1.85 -0.25
N LEU A 91 -5.53 -2.89 0.04
CA LEU A 91 -6.06 -3.13 1.39
C LEU A 91 -4.95 -3.43 2.42
N VAL A 92 -3.74 -3.81 1.99
CA VAL A 92 -2.58 -4.00 2.88
C VAL A 92 -2.22 -2.70 3.61
N ILE A 93 -2.41 -1.55 2.95
CA ILE A 93 -2.18 -0.22 3.51
C ILE A 93 -3.15 0.02 4.66
N VAL A 94 -4.43 -0.32 4.47
CA VAL A 94 -5.48 -0.16 5.49
C VAL A 94 -5.17 -1.02 6.73
N TRP A 95 -4.83 -2.29 6.53
CA TRP A 95 -4.53 -3.18 7.65
C TRP A 95 -3.26 -2.78 8.40
N LYS A 96 -2.23 -2.32 7.69
CA LYS A 96 -1.02 -1.76 8.33
C LYS A 96 -1.36 -0.51 9.13
N ALA A 97 -2.15 0.40 8.56
CA ALA A 97 -2.58 1.63 9.20
C ALA A 97 -3.41 1.38 10.46
N MET A 98 -4.20 0.31 10.49
CA MET A 98 -5.06 -0.05 11.62
C MET A 98 -4.30 -0.46 12.90
N ILE A 99 -3.07 -0.96 12.78
CA ILE A 99 -2.28 -1.46 13.92
C ILE A 99 -2.06 -0.37 14.98
N GLY A 100 -1.62 0.83 14.57
CA GLY A 100 -1.32 1.93 15.49
C GLY A 100 -2.54 2.39 16.29
N PRO A 101 -3.65 2.77 15.63
CA PRO A 101 -4.89 3.12 16.29
C PRO A 101 -5.46 2.00 17.18
N ALA A 102 -5.39 0.74 16.76
CA ALA A 102 -5.86 -0.40 17.59
C ALA A 102 -5.10 -0.51 18.91
N ILE A 103 -3.78 -0.29 18.91
CA ILE A 103 -2.96 -0.26 20.12
C ILE A 103 -3.36 0.90 21.02
N ARG A 104 -3.53 2.11 20.46
CA ARG A 104 -3.91 3.30 21.25
C ARG A 104 -5.26 3.15 21.95
N MET A 105 -6.20 2.46 21.30
CA MET A 105 -7.53 2.18 21.88
C MET A 105 -7.53 0.99 22.83
N ASN A 106 -6.40 0.30 23.01
CA ASN A 106 -6.30 -0.95 23.76
C ASN A 106 -7.33 -2.00 23.28
N ALA A 107 -7.45 -2.16 21.96
CA ALA A 107 -8.42 -3.03 21.29
C ALA A 107 -7.71 -4.28 20.69
N PRO A 108 -7.46 -5.33 21.49
CA PRO A 108 -6.68 -6.50 21.06
C PRO A 108 -7.34 -7.28 19.91
N GLU A 109 -8.67 -7.29 19.83
CA GLU A 109 -9.42 -7.91 18.73
C GLU A 109 -9.20 -7.20 17.39
N LEU A 110 -9.11 -5.87 17.41
CA LEU A 110 -8.80 -5.06 16.22
C LEU A 110 -7.34 -5.25 15.82
N LEU A 111 -6.43 -5.29 16.79
CA LEU A 111 -5.01 -5.54 16.56
C LEU A 111 -4.78 -6.92 15.92
N GLN A 112 -5.38 -7.97 16.50
CA GLN A 112 -5.27 -9.34 15.97
C GLN A 112 -5.82 -9.43 14.55
N LYS A 113 -7.00 -8.85 14.30
CA LYS A 113 -7.58 -8.80 12.95
C LYS A 113 -6.66 -8.09 11.95
N ALA A 114 -6.15 -6.92 12.33
CA ALA A 114 -5.28 -6.12 11.48
C ALA A 114 -3.99 -6.88 11.13
N GLN A 115 -3.35 -7.52 12.11
CA GLN A 115 -2.14 -8.32 11.90
C GLN A 115 -2.39 -9.51 10.97
N LEU A 116 -3.42 -10.32 11.23
CA LEU A 116 -3.74 -11.48 10.40
C LEU A 116 -3.98 -11.09 8.93
N LYS A 117 -4.74 -10.02 8.70
CA LYS A 117 -5.07 -9.57 7.34
C LYS A 117 -3.91 -8.87 6.65
N HIS A 118 -3.09 -8.14 7.41
CA HIS A 118 -1.87 -7.55 6.91
C HIS A 118 -0.89 -8.63 6.46
N ASP A 119 -0.65 -9.64 7.28
CA ASP A 119 0.32 -10.70 7.01
C ASP A 119 -0.11 -11.56 5.80
N GLU A 120 -1.41 -11.87 5.69
CA GLU A 120 -2.00 -12.54 4.52
C GLU A 120 -1.67 -11.80 3.21
N LEU A 121 -1.92 -10.49 3.16
CA LEU A 121 -1.67 -9.69 1.97
C LEU A 121 -0.18 -9.42 1.74
N MET A 122 0.61 -9.26 2.81
CA MET A 122 2.05 -9.09 2.68
C MET A 122 2.72 -10.33 2.11
N MET A 123 2.25 -11.54 2.46
CA MET A 123 2.75 -12.76 1.81
C MET A 123 2.49 -12.76 0.30
N GLN A 124 1.29 -12.36 -0.12
CA GLN A 124 0.95 -12.26 -1.55
C GLN A 124 1.78 -11.18 -2.25
N LEU A 125 1.96 -10.03 -1.61
CA LEU A 125 2.75 -8.92 -2.12
C LEU A 125 4.24 -9.32 -2.26
N CYS A 126 4.80 -9.94 -1.24
CA CYS A 126 6.17 -10.47 -1.26
C CYS A 126 6.34 -11.51 -2.37
N ASN A 127 5.44 -12.48 -2.49
CA ASN A 127 5.51 -13.48 -3.55
C ASN A 127 5.45 -12.85 -4.97
N ARG A 128 4.78 -11.69 -5.10
CA ARG A 128 4.66 -10.98 -6.38
C ARG A 128 5.87 -10.09 -6.70
N TYR A 129 6.39 -9.38 -5.70
CA TYR A 129 7.31 -8.25 -5.89
C TYR A 129 8.68 -8.41 -5.22
N ILE A 130 8.89 -9.50 -4.47
CA ILE A 130 10.21 -9.92 -4.02
C ILE A 130 10.58 -11.08 -4.92
N GLY A 131 11.38 -10.79 -5.95
CA GLY A 131 11.88 -11.82 -6.84
C GLY A 131 12.63 -12.89 -6.04
N VAL A 132 12.08 -14.11 -5.99
CA VAL A 132 12.91 -15.32 -6.01
C VAL A 132 13.69 -15.27 -7.31
N GLY A 133 14.84 -14.63 -7.29
CA GLY A 133 15.77 -14.59 -8.41
C GLY A 133 16.38 -15.97 -8.62
N PHE A 134 15.61 -16.98 -9.03
CA PHE A 134 16.04 -18.25 -9.61
C PHE A 134 14.81 -18.98 -10.17
N GLY A 135 14.50 -18.85 -11.47
CA GLY A 135 13.65 -19.86 -12.13
C GLY A 135 12.63 -19.45 -13.20
N ALA A 136 12.57 -18.21 -13.71
CA ALA A 136 11.67 -17.87 -14.81
C ALA A 136 12.41 -17.57 -16.13
N GLN A 137 12.78 -18.65 -16.82
CA GLN A 137 13.04 -18.79 -18.27
C GLN A 137 14.23 -18.04 -18.90
N LEU A 138 15.38 -18.73 -18.93
CA LEU A 138 16.14 -18.85 -20.18
C LEU A 138 15.23 -19.56 -21.19
N LYS A 139 14.91 -18.92 -22.32
CA LYS A 139 14.26 -19.59 -23.45
C LYS A 139 15.15 -20.78 -23.88
N PRO A 140 14.67 -22.03 -23.89
CA PRO A 140 15.36 -23.08 -24.61
C PRO A 140 15.19 -22.81 -26.11
N GLY A 141 16.28 -22.91 -26.85
CA GLY A 141 16.37 -22.53 -28.26
C GLY A 141 15.47 -23.35 -29.17
N ILE A 142 15.11 -22.72 -30.29
CA ILE A 142 14.87 -23.43 -31.55
C ILE A 142 15.87 -22.85 -32.54
N GLU A 143 17.02 -23.50 -32.60
CA GLU A 143 17.86 -23.48 -33.79
C GLU A 143 17.21 -24.43 -34.81
N SER A 144 16.80 -23.91 -35.97
CA SER A 144 17.03 -24.60 -37.25
C SER A 144 16.63 -23.68 -38.41
N ILE A 145 17.65 -23.21 -39.14
CA ILE A 145 17.53 -22.88 -40.56
C ILE A 145 17.66 -24.23 -41.31
N PRO A 146 17.00 -24.43 -42.46
CA PRO A 146 17.77 -24.29 -43.71
C PRO A 146 17.00 -23.62 -44.86
N LYS A 147 17.79 -23.06 -45.80
CA LYS A 147 17.42 -22.85 -47.20
C LYS A 147 17.68 -24.13 -47.98
#